data_AF-A0A6L3XLX0-F1
#
_entry.id   AF-A0A6L3XLX0-F1
#
_cell.length_a   1.000
_cell.length_b   1.000
_cell.length_c   1.000
_cell.angle_alpha   90.00
_cell.angle_beta   90.00
_cell.angle_gamma   90.00
#
_symmetry.space_group_name_H-M   'P 1'
#
loop_
_entity.id
_entity.type
_entity.pdbx_description
1 polymer ?
#
loop_
_entity_poly.entity_id
_entity_poly.type
_entity_poly.pdbx_seq_one_letter_code
_entity_poly.pdbx_strand_id
1 'polypeptide(L)'
;AKLTSDNRVRGVMFTGSTEVASLLQRNIATRLDAQGRPTPLIAETGGMNAMIVDSSALTEQVVVDVLASAFDSAGQRCSALRVLCLQDDVADHTLKMLRGAMAECRMGNPGRLTTDIGPVIDAEAKANIENHIQTMRAKGRPVFQAVRENSEDAREWQTGTFVPPTLIELASFDELKKEVFGPVLHVVRYNRNNLNELIDQINASGYGLTLGVHTRIDETIAQVTGNAKVGNLYVNRNMVGAVVGVQPFGGEGLSGTGPKAGGPLYLYRLLANRPENALGVTLARQDAEYPVDAQVKAVLTQPLDALIKWAENRPELHAIAQQYGELAQAGTQRLLPGPTGERNTWTLMPRERVL
;
A
#
# COMPACT_ATOMS: atom_id res chain seq x y z
N ALA A 1 -5.85 25.26 -10.46
CA ALA A 1 -6.41 24.86 -9.17
C ALA A 1 -6.68 26.09 -8.30
N LYS A 2 -7.85 26.74 -8.42
CA LYS A 2 -8.11 28.04 -7.76
C LYS A 2 -8.06 27.98 -6.23
N LEU A 3 -8.63 26.93 -5.63
CA LEU A 3 -8.65 26.76 -4.17
C LEU A 3 -7.25 26.59 -3.58
N THR A 4 -6.43 25.69 -4.15
CA THR A 4 -5.09 25.40 -3.61
C THR A 4 -4.08 26.52 -3.84
N SER A 5 -4.42 27.49 -4.71
CA SER A 5 -3.66 28.72 -4.90
C SER A 5 -4.10 29.87 -3.97
N ASP A 6 -5.21 29.73 -3.25
CA ASP A 6 -5.67 30.76 -2.30
C ASP A 6 -4.79 30.74 -1.04
N ASN A 7 -4.21 31.89 -0.69
CA ASN A 7 -3.32 32.06 0.46
C ASN A 7 -3.99 31.77 1.80
N ARG A 8 -5.33 31.80 1.86
CA ARG A 8 -6.10 31.44 3.07
C ARG A 8 -6.13 29.94 3.33
N VAL A 9 -5.84 29.09 2.34
CA VAL A 9 -5.76 27.65 2.52
C VAL A 9 -4.47 27.29 3.24
N ARG A 10 -4.57 26.77 4.47
CA ARG A 10 -3.41 26.53 5.35
C ARG A 10 -2.94 25.08 5.42
N GLY A 11 -3.55 24.20 4.65
CA GLY A 11 -3.15 22.81 4.48
C GLY A 11 -3.93 22.19 3.33
N VAL A 12 -3.35 21.18 2.70
CA VAL A 12 -3.98 20.42 1.61
C VAL A 12 -3.97 18.94 1.99
N MET A 13 -5.14 18.32 1.94
CA MET A 13 -5.31 16.88 2.09
C MET A 13 -5.81 16.36 0.74
N PHE A 14 -5.02 15.50 0.11
CA PHE A 14 -5.26 15.05 -1.25
C PHE A 14 -5.20 13.53 -1.32
N THR A 15 -6.16 12.93 -2.03
CA THR A 15 -6.13 11.52 -2.40
C THR A 15 -6.43 11.42 -3.89
N GLY A 16 -5.53 10.79 -4.65
CA GLY A 16 -5.64 10.72 -6.10
C GLY A 16 -4.32 10.33 -6.78
N SER A 17 -4.12 10.74 -8.03
CA SER A 17 -2.93 10.32 -8.78
C SER A 17 -1.65 11.03 -8.33
N THR A 18 -0.51 10.35 -8.50
CA THR A 18 0.83 10.88 -8.21
C THR A 18 1.14 12.14 -9.04
N GLU A 19 0.66 12.20 -10.28
CA GLU A 19 0.81 13.36 -11.17
C GLU A 19 0.11 14.60 -10.61
N VAL A 20 -1.12 14.44 -10.11
CA VAL A 20 -1.88 15.56 -9.52
C VAL A 20 -1.27 15.98 -8.18
N ALA A 21 -0.84 15.02 -7.35
CA ALA A 21 -0.12 15.33 -6.10
C ALA A 21 1.15 16.17 -6.37
N SER A 22 1.90 15.83 -7.42
CA SER A 22 3.11 16.57 -7.83
C SER A 22 2.80 17.99 -8.31
N LEU A 23 1.66 18.19 -8.99
CA LEU A 23 1.18 19.52 -9.35
C LEU A 23 0.79 20.33 -8.12
N LEU A 24 0.09 19.71 -7.16
CA LEU A 24 -0.30 20.35 -5.90
C LEU A 24 0.91 20.75 -5.07
N GLN A 25 1.89 19.86 -4.92
CA GLN A 25 3.14 20.13 -4.21
C GLN A 25 3.86 21.34 -4.80
N ARG A 26 4.03 21.40 -6.13
CA ARG A 26 4.64 22.54 -6.81
C ARG A 26 3.89 23.85 -6.56
N ASN A 27 2.56 23.81 -6.59
CA ASN A 27 1.72 24.99 -6.38
C ASN A 27 1.84 25.58 -4.96
N ILE A 28 2.10 24.74 -3.95
CA ILE A 28 2.19 25.18 -2.56
C ILE A 28 3.63 25.35 -2.05
N ALA A 29 4.64 24.88 -2.78
CA ALA A 29 6.02 24.84 -2.33
C ALA A 29 6.62 26.21 -1.98
N THR A 30 6.17 27.27 -2.67
CA THR A 30 6.62 28.66 -2.43
C THR A 30 5.78 29.39 -1.38
N ARG A 31 4.74 28.75 -0.84
CA ARG A 31 3.78 29.39 0.07
C ARG A 31 4.21 29.21 1.52
N LEU A 32 4.40 30.33 2.19
CA LEU A 32 4.70 30.39 3.62
C LEU A 32 3.56 31.05 4.38
N ASP A 33 3.41 30.68 5.65
CA ASP A 33 2.55 31.41 6.55
C ASP A 33 3.22 32.64 7.17
N ALA A 34 2.47 33.36 8.02
CA ALA A 34 2.98 34.54 8.71
C ALA A 34 4.17 34.27 9.64
N GLN A 35 4.45 33.00 9.96
CA GLN A 35 5.59 32.54 10.75
C GLN A 35 6.69 31.93 9.86
N GLY A 36 6.58 32.05 8.53
CA GLY A 36 7.57 31.51 7.59
C GLY A 36 7.51 29.99 7.40
N ARG A 37 6.41 29.33 7.79
CA ARG A 37 6.27 27.86 7.71
C ARG A 37 5.59 27.43 6.42
N PRO A 38 6.03 26.32 5.79
CA PRO A 38 5.44 25.82 4.56
C PRO A 38 4.00 25.33 4.78
N THR A 39 3.18 25.41 3.73
CA THR A 39 1.82 24.85 3.75
C THR A 39 1.89 23.31 3.78
N PRO A 40 1.34 22.63 4.80
CA PRO A 40 1.34 21.17 4.86
C PRO A 40 0.55 20.55 3.70
N LEU A 41 1.11 19.50 3.10
CA LEU A 41 0.43 18.60 2.19
C LEU A 41 0.44 17.19 2.80
N ILE A 42 -0.75 16.61 2.91
CA ILE A 42 -0.94 15.17 3.08
C ILE A 42 -1.43 14.68 1.71
N ALA A 43 -0.60 13.94 1.00
CA ALA A 43 -0.97 13.33 -0.27
C ALA A 43 -0.90 11.81 -0.13
N GLU A 44 -2.04 11.16 -0.29
CA GLU A 44 -2.17 9.70 -0.40
C GLU A 44 -2.40 9.35 -1.86
N THR A 45 -1.48 8.62 -2.47
CA THR A 45 -1.44 8.39 -3.92
C THR A 45 -1.53 6.90 -4.25
N GLY A 46 -1.33 6.54 -5.52
CA GLY A 46 -1.50 5.18 -6.04
C GLY A 46 -0.49 4.16 -5.50
N GLY A 47 -0.60 2.93 -5.97
CA GLY A 47 0.27 1.82 -5.55
C GLY A 47 0.53 0.80 -6.66
N MET A 48 1.73 0.22 -6.65
CA MET A 48 2.06 -0.98 -7.43
C MET A 48 2.03 -2.21 -6.51
N ASN A 49 0.85 -2.49 -5.95
CA ASN A 49 0.73 -3.44 -4.85
C ASN A 49 0.94 -4.88 -5.33
N ALA A 50 1.68 -5.65 -4.54
CA ALA A 50 2.03 -7.02 -4.88
C ALA A 50 1.51 -8.03 -3.84
N MET A 51 1.38 -9.28 -4.24
CA MET A 51 1.17 -10.39 -3.31
C MET A 51 2.16 -11.50 -3.64
N ILE A 52 3.01 -11.86 -2.70
CA ILE A 52 3.98 -12.95 -2.83
C ILE A 52 3.35 -14.23 -2.29
N VAL A 53 3.36 -15.29 -3.09
CA VAL A 53 2.84 -16.60 -2.71
C VAL A 53 3.95 -17.62 -2.87
N ASP A 54 4.25 -18.36 -1.81
CA ASP A 54 5.21 -19.45 -1.84
C ASP A 54 4.52 -20.82 -1.91
N SER A 55 5.30 -21.88 -2.08
CA SER A 55 4.78 -23.24 -2.26
C SER A 55 4.12 -23.83 -1.00
N SER A 56 4.21 -23.17 0.16
CA SER A 56 3.58 -23.63 1.41
C SER A 56 2.16 -23.10 1.59
N ALA A 57 1.76 -22.11 0.80
CA ALA A 57 0.43 -21.51 0.85
C ALA A 57 -0.67 -22.48 0.42
N LEU A 58 -1.87 -22.32 0.98
CA LEU A 58 -3.05 -23.05 0.55
C LEU A 58 -3.66 -22.37 -0.68
N THR A 59 -3.66 -23.06 -1.82
CA THR A 59 -4.09 -22.50 -3.11
C THR A 59 -5.52 -21.93 -3.06
N GLU A 60 -6.46 -22.59 -2.39
CA GLU A 60 -7.84 -22.14 -2.26
C GLU A 60 -7.94 -20.80 -1.53
N GLN A 61 -7.18 -20.62 -0.44
CA GLN A 61 -7.13 -19.36 0.30
C GLN A 61 -6.52 -18.24 -0.55
N VAL A 62 -5.40 -18.54 -1.23
CA VAL A 62 -4.73 -17.60 -2.14
C VAL A 62 -5.71 -17.13 -3.22
N VAL A 63 -6.43 -18.04 -3.88
CA VAL A 63 -7.36 -17.67 -4.96
C VAL A 63 -8.47 -16.75 -4.45
N VAL A 64 -9.09 -17.06 -3.31
CA VAL A 64 -10.14 -16.22 -2.72
C VAL A 64 -9.61 -14.81 -2.43
N ASP A 65 -8.44 -14.72 -1.79
CA ASP A 65 -7.84 -13.44 -1.43
C ASP A 65 -7.36 -12.64 -2.63
N VAL A 66 -6.87 -13.31 -3.67
CA VAL A 66 -6.47 -12.68 -4.94
C VAL A 66 -7.68 -12.08 -5.65
N LEU A 67 -8.80 -12.82 -5.76
CA LEU A 67 -10.02 -12.30 -6.38
C LEU A 67 -10.53 -11.05 -5.64
N ALA A 68 -10.63 -11.15 -4.31
CA ALA A 68 -11.06 -10.03 -3.47
C ALA A 68 -10.11 -8.84 -3.58
N SER A 69 -8.80 -9.08 -3.64
CA SER A 69 -7.82 -7.99 -3.70
C SER A 69 -7.69 -7.35 -5.08
N ALA A 70 -7.83 -8.12 -6.16
CA ALA A 70 -7.60 -7.65 -7.52
C ALA A 70 -8.86 -7.09 -8.20
N PHE A 71 -10.02 -7.70 -7.94
CA PHE A 71 -11.22 -7.47 -8.74
C PHE A 71 -12.40 -6.85 -7.98
N ASP A 72 -12.40 -6.88 -6.63
CA ASP A 72 -13.39 -6.13 -5.85
C ASP A 72 -13.39 -4.65 -6.27
N SER A 73 -14.58 -4.06 -6.37
CA SER A 73 -14.78 -2.69 -6.85
C SER A 73 -14.18 -2.44 -8.25
N ALA A 74 -14.14 -3.49 -9.08
CA ALA A 74 -13.47 -3.50 -10.38
C ALA A 74 -11.99 -3.09 -10.31
N GLY A 75 -11.30 -3.43 -9.21
CA GLY A 75 -9.89 -3.06 -8.99
C GLY A 75 -9.65 -1.56 -8.79
N GLN A 76 -10.70 -0.76 -8.57
CA GLN A 76 -10.62 0.69 -8.38
C GLN A 76 -10.36 1.06 -6.91
N ARG A 77 -9.42 0.35 -6.28
CA ARG A 77 -8.91 0.65 -4.94
C ARG A 77 -7.42 0.96 -5.06
N CYS A 78 -6.92 1.96 -4.33
CA CYS A 78 -5.48 2.21 -4.26
C CYS A 78 -4.71 1.02 -3.68
N SER A 79 -5.35 0.20 -2.83
CA SER A 79 -4.81 -1.03 -2.25
C SER A 79 -5.00 -2.29 -3.10
N ALA A 80 -5.66 -2.21 -4.26
CA ALA A 80 -5.95 -3.38 -5.08
C ALA A 80 -4.66 -4.08 -5.53
N LEU A 81 -4.69 -5.41 -5.55
CA LEU A 81 -3.57 -6.25 -5.98
C LEU A 81 -3.31 -6.02 -7.48
N ARG A 82 -2.12 -5.52 -7.81
CA ARG A 82 -1.68 -5.27 -9.19
C ARG A 82 -0.84 -6.40 -9.75
N VAL A 83 0.03 -6.98 -8.91
CA VAL A 83 0.97 -8.03 -9.31
C VAL A 83 0.97 -9.21 -8.32
N LEU A 84 0.45 -10.34 -8.74
CA LEU A 84 0.58 -11.62 -8.03
C LEU A 84 1.91 -12.28 -8.40
N CYS A 85 2.75 -12.55 -7.42
CA CYS A 85 4.04 -13.20 -7.58
C CYS A 85 3.94 -14.64 -7.07
N LEU A 86 3.97 -15.63 -7.97
CA LEU A 86 3.80 -17.04 -7.63
C LEU A 86 5.14 -17.79 -7.71
N GLN A 87 5.45 -18.57 -6.69
CA GLN A 87 6.59 -19.48 -6.76
C GLN A 87 6.38 -20.51 -7.88
N ASP A 88 7.43 -20.79 -8.66
CA ASP A 88 7.38 -21.65 -9.84
C ASP A 88 6.65 -22.99 -9.60
N ASP A 89 6.91 -23.62 -8.45
CA ASP A 89 6.40 -24.95 -8.09
C ASP A 89 4.87 -25.04 -7.96
N VAL A 90 4.20 -23.92 -7.65
CA VAL A 90 2.74 -23.88 -7.42
C VAL A 90 1.99 -23.02 -8.43
N ALA A 91 2.70 -22.31 -9.28
CA ALA A 91 2.12 -21.30 -10.16
C ALA A 91 1.10 -21.90 -11.15
N ASP A 92 1.39 -23.03 -11.81
CA ASP A 92 0.43 -23.61 -12.78
C ASP A 92 -0.86 -24.09 -12.13
N HIS A 93 -0.75 -24.75 -10.98
CA HIS A 93 -1.91 -25.23 -10.22
C HIS A 93 -2.76 -24.06 -9.73
N THR A 94 -2.12 -23.04 -9.15
CA THR A 94 -2.80 -21.83 -8.63
C THR A 94 -3.45 -21.04 -9.76
N LEU A 95 -2.78 -20.86 -10.90
CA LEU A 95 -3.34 -20.15 -12.04
C LEU A 95 -4.51 -20.88 -12.67
N LYS A 96 -4.49 -22.22 -12.71
CA LYS A 96 -5.64 -23.00 -13.17
C LYS A 96 -6.87 -22.75 -12.30
N MET A 97 -6.71 -22.81 -10.97
CA MET A 97 -7.81 -22.56 -10.04
C MET A 97 -8.29 -21.11 -10.09
N LEU A 98 -7.35 -20.16 -10.15
CA LEU A 98 -7.65 -18.73 -10.25
C LEU A 98 -8.47 -18.40 -11.51
N ARG A 99 -8.06 -18.91 -12.68
CA ARG A 99 -8.80 -18.73 -13.93
C ARG A 99 -10.20 -19.33 -13.88
N GLY A 100 -10.36 -20.49 -13.24
CA GLY A 100 -11.67 -21.09 -12.99
C GLY A 100 -12.55 -20.20 -12.13
N ALA A 101 -12.03 -19.71 -11.00
CA ALA A 101 -12.77 -18.85 -10.09
C ALA A 101 -13.11 -17.48 -10.72
N MET A 102 -12.21 -16.90 -11.53
CA MET A 102 -12.49 -15.70 -12.32
C MET A 102 -13.68 -15.90 -13.27
N ALA A 103 -13.80 -17.07 -13.90
CA ALA A 103 -14.89 -17.38 -14.81
C ALA A 103 -16.26 -17.50 -14.12
N GLU A 104 -16.29 -17.70 -12.80
CA GLU A 104 -17.52 -17.75 -12.01
C GLU A 104 -17.99 -16.36 -11.54
N CYS A 105 -17.12 -15.33 -11.59
CA CYS A 105 -17.48 -13.98 -11.17
C CYS A 105 -18.55 -13.38 -12.09
N ARG A 106 -19.61 -12.85 -11.50
CA ARG A 106 -20.69 -12.14 -12.19
C ARG A 106 -20.38 -10.64 -12.26
N MET A 107 -20.16 -10.13 -13.47
CA MET A 107 -19.96 -8.71 -13.74
C MET A 107 -21.27 -8.06 -14.17
N GLY A 108 -21.68 -6.94 -13.57
CA GLY A 108 -22.95 -6.29 -13.92
C GLY A 108 -23.31 -5.09 -13.05
N ASN A 109 -24.60 -4.72 -13.03
CA ASN A 109 -25.10 -3.62 -12.21
C ASN A 109 -24.91 -3.89 -10.71
N PRO A 110 -24.17 -3.03 -9.96
CA PRO A 110 -23.90 -3.24 -8.53
C PRO A 110 -25.13 -3.10 -7.63
N GLY A 111 -26.27 -2.63 -8.15
CA GLY A 111 -27.56 -2.65 -7.43
C GLY A 111 -28.15 -4.04 -7.25
N ARG A 112 -27.59 -5.08 -7.89
CA ARG A 112 -28.01 -6.47 -7.76
C ARG A 112 -27.10 -7.19 -6.77
N LEU A 113 -27.68 -7.86 -5.78
CA LEU A 113 -26.94 -8.66 -4.78
C LEU A 113 -26.05 -9.75 -5.40
N THR A 114 -26.38 -10.19 -6.61
CA THR A 114 -25.67 -11.24 -7.33
C THR A 114 -24.45 -10.73 -8.11
N THR A 115 -24.24 -9.42 -8.18
CA THR A 115 -23.09 -8.83 -8.87
C THR A 115 -21.86 -8.86 -7.99
N ASP A 116 -20.79 -9.48 -8.48
CA ASP A 116 -19.47 -9.50 -7.83
C ASP A 116 -18.61 -8.31 -8.27
N ILE A 117 -18.67 -7.95 -9.56
CA ILE A 117 -17.80 -6.93 -10.17
C ILE A 117 -18.65 -5.87 -10.88
N GLY A 118 -18.55 -4.62 -10.44
CA GLY A 118 -19.24 -3.47 -11.03
C GLY A 118 -18.54 -2.87 -12.27
N PRO A 119 -19.05 -1.74 -12.79
CA PRO A 119 -18.38 -1.00 -13.86
C PRO A 119 -17.14 -0.24 -13.38
N VAL A 120 -16.27 0.14 -14.31
CA VAL A 120 -15.29 1.20 -14.09
C VAL A 120 -15.95 2.56 -14.19
N ILE A 121 -15.35 3.58 -13.56
CA ILE A 121 -16.02 4.85 -13.27
C ILE A 121 -16.52 5.61 -14.50
N ASP A 122 -15.76 5.60 -15.59
CA ASP A 122 -16.10 6.33 -16.82
C ASP A 122 -15.45 5.71 -18.07
N ALA A 123 -15.74 6.32 -19.23
CA ALA A 123 -15.26 5.86 -20.53
C ALA A 123 -13.75 6.10 -20.73
N GLU A 124 -13.17 7.13 -20.10
CA GLU A 124 -11.74 7.40 -20.18
C GLU A 124 -10.96 6.32 -19.42
N ALA A 125 -11.40 5.97 -18.21
CA ALA A 125 -10.87 4.87 -17.43
C ALA A 125 -10.96 3.55 -18.21
N LYS A 126 -12.14 3.23 -18.78
CA LYS A 126 -12.34 2.04 -19.62
C LYS A 126 -11.34 1.99 -20.77
N ALA A 127 -11.23 3.07 -21.55
CA ALA A 127 -10.34 3.13 -22.70
C ALA A 127 -8.86 2.98 -22.29
N ASN A 128 -8.43 3.63 -21.20
CA ASN A 128 -7.07 3.50 -20.69
C ASN A 128 -6.73 2.07 -20.27
N ILE A 129 -7.65 1.38 -19.60
CA ILE A 129 -7.48 -0.01 -19.18
C ILE A 129 -7.45 -0.94 -20.39
N GLU A 130 -8.40 -0.80 -21.32
CA GLU A 130 -8.46 -1.62 -22.54
C GLU A 130 -7.21 -1.43 -23.40
N ASN A 131 -6.71 -0.19 -23.54
CA ASN A 131 -5.47 0.10 -24.26
C ASN A 131 -4.26 -0.61 -23.64
N HIS A 132 -4.16 -0.65 -22.30
CA HIS A 132 -3.11 -1.41 -21.61
C HIS A 132 -3.21 -2.90 -21.91
N ILE A 133 -4.41 -3.48 -21.83
CA ILE A 133 -4.65 -4.90 -22.12
C ILE A 133 -4.23 -5.23 -23.57
N GLN A 134 -4.63 -4.40 -24.54
CA GLN A 134 -4.25 -4.59 -25.95
C GLN A 134 -2.74 -4.41 -26.17
N THR A 135 -2.11 -3.47 -25.48
CA THR A 135 -0.65 -3.28 -25.53
C THR A 135 0.09 -4.52 -25.04
N MET A 136 -0.34 -5.12 -23.93
CA MET A 136 0.28 -6.34 -23.41
C MET A 136 0.04 -7.54 -24.33
N ARG A 137 -1.16 -7.66 -24.91
CA ARG A 137 -1.46 -8.68 -25.93
C ARG A 137 -0.55 -8.53 -27.16
N ALA A 138 -0.36 -7.29 -27.64
CA ALA A 138 0.52 -7.00 -28.78
C ALA A 138 2.00 -7.29 -28.49
N LYS A 139 2.42 -7.22 -27.22
CA LYS A 139 3.75 -7.68 -26.77
C LYS A 139 3.88 -9.20 -26.68
N GLY A 140 2.82 -9.95 -26.98
CA GLY A 140 2.81 -11.41 -26.88
C GLY A 140 2.62 -11.95 -25.46
N ARG A 141 2.17 -11.12 -24.51
CA ARG A 141 1.85 -11.59 -23.16
C ARG A 141 0.57 -12.42 -23.16
N PRO A 142 0.53 -13.57 -22.46
CA PRO A 142 -0.72 -14.30 -22.24
C PRO A 142 -1.74 -13.41 -21.52
N VAL A 143 -2.94 -13.32 -22.09
CA VAL A 143 -4.06 -12.56 -21.53
C VAL A 143 -5.25 -13.49 -21.39
N PHE A 144 -5.77 -13.61 -20.18
CA PHE A 144 -7.00 -14.34 -19.87
C PHE A 144 -8.07 -13.36 -19.40
N GLN A 145 -9.26 -13.45 -19.98
CA GLN A 145 -10.44 -12.68 -19.59
C GLN A 145 -11.62 -13.63 -19.52
N ALA A 146 -12.34 -13.63 -18.41
CA ALA A 146 -13.55 -14.43 -18.24
C ALA A 146 -14.50 -13.74 -17.29
N VAL A 147 -15.79 -13.91 -17.54
CA VAL A 147 -16.89 -13.56 -16.65
C VAL A 147 -17.95 -14.62 -16.81
N ARG A 148 -18.75 -14.84 -15.77
CA ARG A 148 -19.89 -15.73 -15.86
C ARG A 148 -20.90 -15.17 -16.85
N GLU A 149 -21.26 -15.94 -17.87
CA GLU A 149 -22.24 -15.53 -18.86
C GLU A 149 -23.62 -15.34 -18.23
N ASN A 150 -24.23 -14.19 -18.51
CA ASN A 150 -25.58 -13.87 -18.11
C ASN A 150 -26.20 -12.95 -19.16
N SER A 151 -27.35 -13.32 -19.72
CA SER A 151 -27.97 -12.59 -20.82
C SER A 151 -28.50 -11.21 -20.44
N GLU A 152 -28.85 -10.99 -19.17
CA GLU A 152 -29.26 -9.68 -18.68
C GLU A 152 -28.05 -8.75 -18.55
N ASP A 153 -26.95 -9.25 -17.98
CA ASP A 153 -25.74 -8.44 -17.76
C ASP A 153 -25.04 -8.13 -19.11
N ALA A 154 -25.05 -9.08 -20.06
CA ALA A 154 -24.46 -8.89 -21.39
C ALA A 154 -25.04 -7.69 -22.16
N ARG A 155 -26.31 -7.35 -21.94
CA ARG A 155 -26.94 -6.15 -22.51
C ARG A 155 -26.41 -4.88 -21.85
N GLU A 156 -26.25 -4.90 -20.53
CA GLU A 156 -25.71 -3.77 -19.76
C GLU A 156 -24.24 -3.51 -20.09
N TRP A 157 -23.45 -4.54 -20.40
CA TRP A 157 -22.05 -4.39 -20.80
C TRP A 157 -21.86 -3.54 -22.07
N GLN A 158 -22.86 -3.53 -22.96
CA GLN A 158 -22.81 -2.76 -24.21
C GLN A 158 -23.08 -1.27 -24.01
N THR A 159 -23.82 -0.91 -22.96
CA THR A 159 -24.23 0.47 -22.70
C THR A 159 -23.48 1.11 -21.52
N GLY A 160 -22.89 0.29 -20.64
CA GLY A 160 -22.07 0.74 -19.51
C GLY A 160 -20.56 0.68 -19.75
N THR A 161 -19.83 1.17 -18.77
CA THR A 161 -18.36 1.19 -18.75
C THR A 161 -17.82 -0.02 -18.01
N PHE A 162 -17.91 -1.20 -18.64
CA PHE A 162 -17.41 -2.45 -18.06
C PHE A 162 -16.09 -2.88 -18.71
N VAL A 163 -15.19 -3.41 -17.89
CA VAL A 163 -13.96 -4.10 -18.32
C VAL A 163 -13.96 -5.48 -17.65
N PRO A 164 -13.91 -6.59 -18.42
CA PRO A 164 -13.83 -7.92 -17.82
C PRO A 164 -12.60 -8.06 -16.92
N PRO A 165 -12.70 -8.75 -15.76
CA PRO A 165 -11.53 -9.09 -14.95
C PRO A 165 -10.52 -9.82 -15.82
N THR A 166 -9.30 -9.29 -15.81
CA THR A 166 -8.26 -9.66 -16.75
C THR A 166 -7.03 -10.12 -15.97
N LEU A 167 -6.46 -11.25 -16.39
CA LEU A 167 -5.19 -11.77 -15.91
C LEU A 167 -4.16 -11.69 -17.03
N ILE A 168 -3.00 -11.08 -16.77
CA ILE A 168 -1.90 -10.92 -17.71
C ILE A 168 -0.63 -11.53 -17.11
N GLU A 169 -0.02 -12.51 -17.78
CA GLU A 169 1.25 -13.07 -17.34
C GLU A 169 2.42 -12.22 -17.89
N LEU A 170 3.30 -11.74 -17.00
CA LEU A 170 4.48 -10.92 -17.31
C LEU A 170 5.76 -11.74 -17.22
N ALA A 171 6.85 -11.28 -17.85
CA ALA A 171 8.15 -11.94 -17.68
C ALA A 171 8.80 -11.63 -16.33
N SER A 172 8.59 -10.41 -15.83
CA SER A 172 9.24 -9.89 -14.62
C SER A 172 8.37 -8.78 -14.04
N PHE A 173 8.59 -8.48 -12.75
CA PHE A 173 7.83 -7.43 -12.05
C PHE A 173 8.04 -6.06 -12.70
N ASP A 174 9.27 -5.77 -13.13
CA ASP A 174 9.65 -4.46 -13.65
C ASP A 174 9.04 -4.14 -15.03
N GLU A 175 8.42 -5.10 -15.73
CA GLU A 175 7.72 -4.82 -16.99
C GLU A 175 6.55 -3.84 -16.81
N LEU A 176 5.94 -3.81 -15.62
CA LEU A 176 4.86 -2.92 -15.27
C LEU A 176 5.41 -1.61 -14.69
N LYS A 177 5.44 -0.55 -15.51
CA LYS A 177 6.05 0.74 -15.14
C LYS A 177 5.11 1.73 -14.45
N LYS A 178 3.79 1.54 -14.56
CA LYS A 178 2.77 2.46 -14.02
C LYS A 178 1.56 1.68 -13.54
N GLU A 179 0.86 2.24 -12.55
CA GLU A 179 -0.38 1.66 -12.07
C GLU A 179 -1.45 1.64 -13.17
N VAL A 180 -2.20 0.53 -13.24
CA VAL A 180 -3.40 0.39 -14.06
C VAL A 180 -4.58 0.29 -13.11
N PHE A 181 -5.37 1.37 -13.02
CA PHE A 181 -6.45 1.50 -12.03
C PHE A 181 -7.74 0.83 -12.51
N GLY A 182 -7.75 -0.49 -12.58
CA GLY A 182 -8.88 -1.29 -13.06
C GLY A 182 -8.75 -2.77 -12.72
N PRO A 183 -9.65 -3.63 -13.25
CA PRO A 183 -9.72 -5.05 -12.90
C PRO A 183 -8.70 -5.86 -13.71
N VAL A 184 -7.41 -5.48 -13.61
CA VAL A 184 -6.30 -6.12 -14.32
C VAL A 184 -5.26 -6.61 -13.31
N LEU A 185 -5.20 -7.93 -13.16
CA LEU A 185 -4.20 -8.63 -12.37
C LEU A 185 -3.03 -9.02 -13.27
N HIS A 186 -1.81 -8.67 -12.86
CA HIS A 186 -0.60 -9.18 -13.50
C HIS A 186 -0.06 -10.35 -12.68
N VAL A 187 0.56 -11.32 -13.35
CA VAL A 187 1.19 -12.47 -12.70
C VAL A 187 2.65 -12.54 -13.11
N VAL A 188 3.53 -12.69 -12.12
CA VAL A 188 4.95 -12.96 -12.31
C VAL A 188 5.26 -14.27 -11.60
N ARG A 189 6.07 -15.13 -12.23
CA ARG A 189 6.60 -16.33 -11.59
C ARG A 189 7.98 -16.05 -11.03
N TYR A 190 8.34 -16.69 -9.92
CA TYR A 190 9.68 -16.56 -9.35
C TYR A 190 10.19 -17.88 -8.79
N ASN A 191 11.50 -18.07 -8.86
CA ASN A 191 12.17 -19.16 -8.16
C ASN A 191 12.36 -18.78 -6.67
N ARG A 192 12.16 -19.72 -5.74
CA ARG A 192 12.29 -19.44 -4.29
C ARG A 192 13.64 -18.83 -3.90
N ASN A 193 14.73 -19.20 -4.60
CA ASN A 193 16.07 -18.64 -4.36
C ASN A 193 16.19 -17.16 -4.73
N ASN A 194 15.28 -16.66 -5.57
CA ASN A 194 15.26 -15.28 -6.06
C ASN A 194 14.26 -14.41 -5.29
N LEU A 195 13.76 -14.85 -4.12
CA LEU A 195 12.81 -14.06 -3.32
C LEU A 195 13.37 -12.68 -2.96
N ASN A 196 14.67 -12.57 -2.62
CA ASN A 196 15.29 -11.27 -2.32
C ASN A 196 15.25 -10.34 -3.54
N GLU A 197 15.63 -10.85 -4.71
CA GLU A 197 15.61 -10.07 -5.95
C GLU A 197 14.18 -9.60 -6.28
N LEU A 198 13.18 -10.46 -6.06
CA LEU A 198 11.78 -10.08 -6.24
C LEU A 198 11.35 -8.95 -5.29
N ILE A 199 11.73 -9.02 -4.00
CA ILE A 199 11.45 -7.95 -3.03
C ILE A 199 12.15 -6.65 -3.47
N ASP A 200 13.39 -6.73 -3.96
CA ASP A 200 14.12 -5.59 -4.47
C ASP A 200 13.43 -4.97 -5.71
N GLN A 201 12.91 -5.79 -6.63
CA GLN A 201 12.13 -5.32 -7.77
C GLN A 201 10.83 -4.61 -7.34
N ILE A 202 10.12 -5.15 -6.34
CA ILE A 202 8.92 -4.53 -5.77
C ILE A 202 9.26 -3.15 -5.18
N ASN A 203 10.30 -3.10 -4.34
CA ASN A 203 10.78 -1.87 -3.72
C ASN A 203 11.26 -0.84 -4.76
N ALA A 204 11.90 -1.30 -5.83
CA ALA A 204 12.42 -0.45 -6.91
C ALA A 204 11.33 0.18 -7.78
N SER A 205 10.07 -0.25 -7.68
CA SER A 205 8.93 0.41 -8.34
C SER A 205 8.74 1.87 -7.90
N GLY A 206 9.29 2.23 -6.73
CA GLY A 206 9.13 3.52 -6.10
C GLY A 206 7.79 3.69 -5.36
N TYR A 207 6.85 2.78 -5.55
CA TYR A 207 5.60 2.72 -4.77
C TYR A 207 5.82 1.91 -3.48
N GLY A 208 4.95 2.12 -2.50
CA GLY A 208 5.08 1.49 -1.18
C GLY A 208 3.79 1.51 -0.37
N LEU A 209 2.67 1.06 -0.95
CA LEU A 209 1.36 1.11 -0.31
C LEU A 209 0.97 -0.19 0.40
N THR A 210 0.54 -1.22 -0.34
CA THR A 210 0.18 -2.53 0.23
C THR A 210 1.04 -3.67 -0.33
N LEU A 211 1.40 -4.64 0.52
CA LEU A 211 2.03 -5.91 0.11
C LEU A 211 1.40 -7.08 0.88
N GLY A 212 0.99 -8.11 0.14
CA GLY A 212 0.52 -9.37 0.69
C GLY A 212 1.63 -10.43 0.68
N VAL A 213 1.63 -11.31 1.67
CA VAL A 213 2.39 -12.56 1.60
C VAL A 213 1.51 -13.73 2.03
N HIS A 214 1.48 -14.79 1.23
CA HIS A 214 0.87 -16.07 1.56
C HIS A 214 1.97 -17.12 1.72
N THR A 215 2.17 -17.57 2.96
CA THR A 215 3.17 -18.55 3.37
C THR A 215 2.86 -19.08 4.77
N ARG A 216 3.24 -20.32 5.04
CA ARG A 216 3.20 -20.94 6.37
C ARG A 216 4.59 -21.00 7.04
N ILE A 217 5.60 -20.40 6.41
CA ILE A 217 7.00 -20.44 6.85
C ILE A 217 7.36 -19.11 7.53
N ASP A 218 7.59 -19.15 8.84
CA ASP A 218 7.92 -17.95 9.64
C ASP A 218 9.15 -17.21 9.10
N GLU A 219 10.16 -17.95 8.61
CA GLU A 219 11.35 -17.36 7.98
C GLU A 219 10.99 -16.54 6.74
N THR A 220 10.08 -17.04 5.88
CA THR A 220 9.60 -16.29 4.71
C THR A 220 8.80 -15.06 5.12
N ILE A 221 7.96 -15.15 6.17
CA ILE A 221 7.24 -13.99 6.71
C ILE A 221 8.23 -12.93 7.17
N ALA A 222 9.20 -13.30 8.01
CA ALA A 222 10.23 -12.40 8.52
C ALA A 222 11.08 -11.79 7.39
N GLN A 223 11.47 -12.60 6.40
CA GLN A 223 12.23 -12.15 5.23
C GLN A 223 11.46 -11.11 4.41
N VAL A 224 10.18 -11.35 4.09
CA VAL A 224 9.38 -10.39 3.31
C VAL A 224 9.10 -9.13 4.13
N THR A 225 8.56 -9.29 5.34
CA THR A 225 8.15 -8.16 6.18
C THR A 225 9.31 -7.30 6.66
N GLY A 226 10.50 -7.86 6.82
CA GLY A 226 11.70 -7.13 7.23
C GLY A 226 12.38 -6.34 6.11
N ASN A 227 12.15 -6.71 4.84
CA ASN A 227 12.82 -6.10 3.68
C ASN A 227 11.89 -5.29 2.78
N ALA A 228 10.57 -5.47 2.89
CA ALA A 228 9.59 -4.71 2.11
C ALA A 228 9.51 -3.24 2.55
N LYS A 229 9.54 -2.32 1.58
CA LYS A 229 9.35 -0.88 1.78
C LYS A 229 7.92 -0.48 1.44
N VAL A 230 6.99 -0.89 2.30
CA VAL A 230 5.56 -0.61 2.14
C VAL A 230 4.93 -0.13 3.44
N GLY A 231 3.85 0.62 3.32
CA GLY A 231 3.10 1.10 4.47
C GLY A 231 2.23 0.03 5.15
N ASN A 232 1.64 -0.89 4.39
CA ASN A 232 0.67 -1.87 4.89
C ASN A 232 1.02 -3.28 4.43
N LEU A 233 1.35 -4.15 5.38
CA LEU A 233 1.66 -5.56 5.15
C LEU A 233 0.49 -6.45 5.58
N TYR A 234 0.19 -7.46 4.77
CA TYR A 234 -0.89 -8.42 5.00
C TYR A 234 -0.34 -9.84 4.88
N VAL A 235 -0.54 -10.68 5.90
CA VAL A 235 -0.04 -12.07 5.91
C VAL A 235 -1.21 -13.04 5.91
N ASN A 236 -1.25 -13.96 4.94
CA ASN A 236 -2.27 -15.00 4.79
C ASN A 236 -3.72 -14.49 4.78
N ARG A 237 -3.95 -13.37 4.08
CA ARG A 237 -5.26 -12.75 3.89
C ARG A 237 -5.27 -11.84 2.66
N ASN A 238 -6.43 -11.35 2.26
CA ASN A 238 -6.55 -10.26 1.30
C ASN A 238 -5.87 -8.97 1.80
N MET A 239 -5.51 -8.11 0.85
CA MET A 239 -4.72 -6.88 1.10
C MET A 239 -5.52 -5.59 0.89
N VAL A 240 -6.84 -5.68 0.95
CA VAL A 240 -7.79 -4.56 0.80
C VAL A 240 -8.63 -4.40 2.08
N GLY A 241 -9.44 -3.35 2.16
CA GLY A 241 -10.37 -3.17 3.27
C GLY A 241 -9.72 -2.86 4.63
N ALA A 242 -8.66 -2.05 4.64
CA ALA A 242 -8.03 -1.59 5.88
C ALA A 242 -9.05 -0.90 6.81
N VAL A 243 -9.08 -1.32 8.08
CA VAL A 243 -10.02 -0.84 9.09
C VAL A 243 -9.39 0.27 9.93
N VAL A 244 -10.11 1.37 10.09
CA VAL A 244 -9.66 2.54 10.88
C VAL A 244 -9.31 2.11 12.31
N GLY A 245 -8.15 2.54 12.80
CA GLY A 245 -7.67 2.21 14.15
C GLY A 245 -7.10 0.79 14.31
N VAL A 246 -7.28 -0.10 13.33
CA VAL A 246 -6.78 -1.49 13.37
C VAL A 246 -5.66 -1.69 12.35
N GLN A 247 -5.82 -1.20 11.12
CA GLN A 247 -4.77 -1.13 10.10
C GLN A 247 -4.64 0.31 9.57
N PRO A 248 -4.04 1.24 10.34
CA PRO A 248 -3.76 2.60 9.85
C PRO A 248 -3.18 2.59 8.43
N PHE A 249 -3.83 3.31 7.53
CA PHE A 249 -3.64 3.13 6.10
C PHE A 249 -2.87 4.29 5.48
N GLY A 250 -1.91 3.97 4.62
CA GLY A 250 -1.09 4.94 3.90
C GLY A 250 0.29 4.39 3.61
N GLY A 251 0.90 4.86 2.52
CA GLY A 251 2.15 4.30 1.99
C GLY A 251 3.38 5.17 2.23
N GLU A 252 4.45 4.80 1.54
CA GLU A 252 5.68 5.59 1.40
C GLU A 252 6.09 5.74 -0.07
N GLY A 253 7.17 6.50 -0.32
CA GLY A 253 7.64 6.76 -1.69
C GLY A 253 6.59 7.48 -2.54
N LEU A 254 6.33 6.95 -3.73
CA LEU A 254 5.32 7.45 -4.67
C LEU A 254 3.88 7.22 -4.20
N SER A 255 3.66 6.45 -3.14
CA SER A 255 2.34 6.12 -2.60
C SER A 255 1.82 7.08 -1.53
N GLY A 256 2.68 7.95 -0.99
CA GLY A 256 2.19 9.05 -0.19
C GLY A 256 3.22 9.71 0.71
N THR A 257 2.80 10.84 1.28
CA THR A 257 3.61 11.61 2.22
C THR A 257 3.48 11.10 3.64
N GLY A 258 2.37 10.43 3.96
CA GLY A 258 1.89 10.23 5.33
C GLY A 258 1.48 11.56 6.00
N PRO A 259 1.10 11.52 7.28
CA PRO A 259 0.93 10.33 8.13
C PRO A 259 -0.26 9.45 7.71
N LYS A 260 -0.27 8.19 8.14
CA LYS A 260 -1.35 7.23 7.84
C LYS A 260 -2.71 7.73 8.31
N ALA A 261 -3.70 7.69 7.41
CA ALA A 261 -5.10 7.93 7.74
C ALA A 261 -5.61 6.84 8.71
N GLY A 262 -6.49 7.24 9.63
CA GLY A 262 -7.00 6.36 10.68
C GLY A 262 -5.96 5.90 11.71
N GLY A 263 -4.76 6.48 11.69
CA GLY A 263 -3.70 6.24 12.67
C GLY A 263 -3.54 7.37 13.70
N PRO A 264 -2.78 7.13 14.77
CA PRO A 264 -2.67 8.07 15.90
C PRO A 264 -1.91 9.36 15.54
N LEU A 265 -1.19 9.40 14.42
CA LEU A 265 -0.38 10.53 14.00
C LEU A 265 -1.11 11.54 13.10
N TYR A 266 -2.29 11.17 12.58
CA TYR A 266 -2.91 11.92 11.49
C TYR A 266 -3.29 13.35 11.87
N LEU A 267 -3.98 13.51 13.00
CA LEU A 267 -4.49 14.81 13.47
C LEU A 267 -3.36 15.78 13.82
N TYR A 268 -2.20 15.29 14.26
CA TYR A 268 -1.07 16.15 14.58
C TYR A 268 -0.53 16.92 13.38
N ARG A 269 -0.71 16.39 12.16
CA ARG A 269 -0.31 17.08 10.93
C ARG A 269 -1.21 18.26 10.57
N LEU A 270 -2.40 18.33 11.18
CA LEU A 270 -3.40 19.37 10.97
C LEU A 270 -3.32 20.51 12.01
N LEU A 271 -2.49 20.35 13.04
CA LEU A 271 -2.30 21.37 14.06
C LEU A 271 -1.21 22.36 13.64
N ALA A 272 -1.48 23.65 13.85
CA ALA A 272 -0.47 24.68 13.63
C ALA A 272 0.67 24.60 14.65
N ASN A 273 0.37 24.21 15.89
CA ASN A 273 1.33 24.03 16.97
C ASN A 273 0.90 22.83 17.84
N ARG A 274 1.86 22.11 18.41
CA ARG A 274 1.66 21.07 19.43
C ARG A 274 2.84 21.04 20.39
N PRO A 275 2.68 20.57 21.64
CA PRO A 275 3.82 20.25 22.50
C PRO A 275 4.74 19.22 21.83
N GLU A 276 6.05 19.31 22.10
CA GLU A 276 7.04 18.40 21.51
C GLU A 276 6.78 16.95 21.91
N ASN A 277 6.45 16.73 23.17
CA ASN A 277 6.12 15.43 23.76
C ASN A 277 4.71 14.90 23.42
N ALA A 278 3.91 15.62 22.62
CA ALA A 278 2.51 15.25 22.37
C ALA A 278 2.34 13.82 21.82
N LEU A 279 3.29 13.36 20.98
CA LEU A 279 3.29 11.99 20.47
C LEU A 279 3.51 10.98 21.59
N GLY A 280 4.51 11.21 22.45
CA GLY A 280 4.79 10.37 23.60
C GLY A 280 3.59 10.25 24.54
N VAL A 281 2.90 11.37 24.82
CA VAL A 281 1.69 11.38 25.65
C VAL A 281 0.56 10.54 25.04
N THR A 282 0.34 10.64 23.73
CA THR A 282 -0.70 9.84 23.06
C THR A 282 -0.39 8.36 23.08
N LEU A 283 0.87 8.00 22.81
CA LEU A 283 1.29 6.61 22.76
C LEU A 283 1.33 5.98 24.16
N ALA A 284 1.73 6.73 25.19
CA ALA A 284 1.74 6.27 26.58
C ALA A 284 0.37 5.79 27.08
N ARG A 285 -0.74 6.32 26.54
CA ARG A 285 -2.10 5.85 26.88
C ARG A 285 -2.33 4.42 26.41
N GLN A 286 -1.88 4.08 25.21
CA GLN A 286 -1.97 2.73 24.67
C GLN A 286 -0.95 1.81 25.35
N ASP A 287 0.27 2.31 25.58
CA ASP A 287 1.36 1.55 26.19
C ASP A 287 1.05 1.15 27.66
N ALA A 288 0.09 1.84 28.30
CA ALA A 288 -0.42 1.50 29.63
C ALA A 288 -1.37 0.28 29.62
N GLU A 289 -2.01 -0.02 28.48
CA GLU A 289 -2.93 -1.16 28.33
C GLU A 289 -2.25 -2.37 27.70
N TYR A 290 -1.33 -2.14 26.76
CA TYR A 290 -0.63 -3.20 26.02
C TYR A 290 0.87 -2.97 26.03
N PRO A 291 1.70 -4.02 26.26
CA PRO A 291 3.14 -3.87 26.25
C PRO A 291 3.64 -3.44 24.87
N VAL A 292 4.51 -2.42 24.85
CA VAL A 292 5.23 -1.99 23.65
C VAL A 292 6.40 -2.94 23.39
N ASP A 293 6.55 -3.37 22.13
CA ASP A 293 7.74 -4.08 21.68
C ASP A 293 8.75 -3.04 21.18
N ALA A 294 9.96 -3.06 21.76
CA ALA A 294 11.04 -2.15 21.43
C ALA A 294 12.34 -2.89 21.10
N GLN A 295 12.28 -4.18 20.74
CA GLN A 295 13.47 -5.00 20.49
C GLN A 295 14.39 -4.40 19.40
N VAL A 296 13.78 -3.82 18.36
CA VAL A 296 14.52 -3.23 17.23
C VAL A 296 14.99 -1.81 17.53
N LYS A 297 14.40 -1.12 18.52
CA LYS A 297 14.76 0.27 18.87
C LYS A 297 16.24 0.39 19.22
N ALA A 298 16.78 -0.51 20.04
CA ALA A 298 18.18 -0.49 20.46
C ALA A 298 19.16 -0.56 19.28
N VAL A 299 18.82 -1.30 18.22
CA VAL A 299 19.65 -1.38 17.01
C VAL A 299 19.53 -0.10 16.19
N LEU A 300 18.31 0.42 16.03
CA LEU A 300 18.05 1.61 15.23
C LEU A 300 18.57 2.91 15.86
N THR A 301 18.75 2.96 17.19
CA THR A 301 19.25 4.15 17.89
C THR A 301 20.77 4.19 18.05
N GLN A 302 21.53 3.14 17.69
CA GLN A 302 22.99 3.14 17.82
C GLN A 302 23.69 4.36 17.18
N PRO A 303 23.29 4.84 15.98
CA PRO A 303 23.90 6.04 15.40
C PRO A 303 23.65 7.30 16.24
N LEU A 304 22.48 7.39 16.89
CA LEU A 304 22.16 8.50 17.79
C LEU A 304 22.99 8.42 19.08
N ASP A 305 23.14 7.22 19.64
CA ASP A 305 23.98 7.01 20.83
C ASP A 305 25.44 7.39 20.56
N ALA A 306 25.95 7.05 19.37
CA ALA A 306 27.27 7.48 18.92
C ALA A 306 27.37 9.01 18.77
N LEU A 307 26.32 9.67 18.26
CA LEU A 307 26.27 11.13 18.16
C LEU A 307 26.26 11.79 19.55
N ILE A 308 25.46 11.28 20.48
CA ILE A 308 25.38 11.77 21.86
C ILE A 308 26.75 11.71 22.52
N LYS A 309 27.46 10.57 22.38
CA LYS A 309 28.81 10.37 22.90
C LYS A 309 29.82 11.33 22.25
N TRP A 310 29.80 11.47 20.93
CA TRP A 310 30.69 12.41 20.23
C TRP A 310 30.42 13.88 20.63
N ALA A 311 29.18 14.19 20.98
CA ALA A 311 28.75 15.52 21.41
C ALA A 311 29.06 15.85 22.87
N GLU A 312 29.64 14.96 23.68
CA GLU A 312 29.92 15.17 25.12
C GLU A 312 30.62 16.51 25.43
N ASN A 313 31.57 16.94 24.59
CA ASN A 313 32.28 18.21 24.74
C ASN A 313 31.58 19.41 24.07
N ARG A 314 30.31 19.25 23.67
CA ARG A 314 29.48 20.24 22.97
C ARG A 314 28.10 20.31 23.67
N PRO A 315 27.99 21.05 24.79
CA PRO A 315 26.83 20.97 25.69
C PRO A 315 25.48 21.20 25.01
N GLU A 316 25.37 22.19 24.13
CA GLU A 316 24.13 22.49 23.41
C GLU A 316 23.70 21.35 22.48
N LEU A 317 24.64 20.81 21.70
CA LEU A 317 24.37 19.69 20.80
C LEU A 317 24.06 18.41 21.58
N HIS A 318 24.78 18.15 22.67
CA HIS A 318 24.56 17.00 23.54
C HIS A 318 23.14 17.00 24.11
N ALA A 319 22.69 18.15 24.63
CA ALA A 319 21.34 18.31 25.17
C ALA A 319 20.26 18.05 24.11
N ILE A 320 20.42 18.59 22.89
CA ILE A 320 19.47 18.37 21.79
C ILE A 320 19.45 16.89 21.37
N ALA A 321 20.62 16.26 21.26
CA ALA A 321 20.73 14.85 20.86
C ALA A 321 20.09 13.92 21.91
N GLN A 322 20.29 14.19 23.21
CA GLN A 322 19.62 13.48 24.30
C GLN A 322 18.10 13.64 24.21
N GLN A 323 17.62 14.87 24.04
CA GLN A 323 16.18 15.14 23.91
C GLN A 323 15.56 14.39 22.73
N TYR A 324 16.25 14.32 21.58
CA TYR A 324 15.79 13.49 20.46
C TYR A 324 15.75 12.01 20.79
N GLY A 325 16.70 11.48 21.56
CA GLY A 325 16.70 10.08 22.02
C GLY A 325 15.50 9.76 22.90
N GLU A 326 15.17 10.65 23.83
CA GLU A 326 14.01 10.52 24.72
C GLU A 326 12.68 10.56 23.95
N LEU A 327 12.57 11.44 22.96
CA LEU A 327 11.36 11.61 22.15
C LEU A 327 11.22 10.57 21.02
N ALA A 328 12.32 9.91 20.62
CA ALA A 328 12.33 8.98 19.50
C ALA A 328 11.44 7.76 19.76
N GLN A 329 10.50 7.53 18.83
CA GLN A 329 9.62 6.35 18.82
C GLN A 329 10.01 5.34 17.74
N ALA A 330 11.10 5.58 17.00
CA ALA A 330 11.61 4.67 15.99
C ALA A 330 11.97 3.31 16.62
N GLY A 331 11.63 2.22 15.93
CA GLY A 331 11.81 0.85 16.40
C GLY A 331 10.83 0.39 17.47
N THR A 332 9.75 1.14 17.73
CA THR A 332 8.66 0.70 18.60
C THR A 332 7.53 0.08 17.80
N GLN A 333 6.98 -1.03 18.29
CA GLN A 333 5.86 -1.74 17.73
C GLN A 333 4.76 -1.92 18.78
N ARG A 334 3.52 -1.69 18.38
CA ARG A 334 2.34 -1.80 19.23
C ARG A 334 1.36 -2.79 18.66
N LEU A 335 0.74 -3.58 19.53
CA LEU A 335 -0.44 -4.36 19.18
C LEU A 335 -1.65 -3.42 19.10
N LEU A 336 -2.41 -3.49 18.02
CA LEU A 336 -3.66 -2.76 17.85
C LEU A 336 -4.84 -3.68 18.18
N PRO A 337 -5.80 -3.23 19.02
CA PRO A 337 -7.02 -3.98 19.27
C PRO A 337 -7.75 -4.30 17.96
N GLY A 338 -8.16 -5.55 17.79
CA GLY A 338 -8.76 -6.05 16.56
C GLY A 338 -9.60 -7.30 16.78
N PRO A 339 -10.15 -7.89 15.71
CA PRO A 339 -10.94 -9.10 15.81
C PRO A 339 -10.11 -10.30 16.28
N THR A 340 -10.77 -11.30 16.86
CA THR A 340 -10.13 -12.59 17.16
C THR A 340 -9.68 -13.27 15.85
N GLY A 341 -8.60 -14.06 15.92
CA GLY A 341 -8.03 -14.72 14.74
C GLY A 341 -7.14 -13.82 13.88
N GLU A 342 -6.92 -12.57 14.27
CA GLU A 342 -6.04 -11.64 13.57
C GLU A 342 -5.10 -10.91 14.54
N ARG A 343 -3.82 -10.83 14.19
CA ARG A 343 -2.84 -10.02 14.92
C ARG A 343 -2.52 -8.77 14.12
N ASN A 344 -2.88 -7.61 14.66
CA ASN A 344 -2.62 -6.32 14.04
C ASN A 344 -1.53 -5.57 14.80
N THR A 345 -0.46 -5.21 14.11
CA THR A 345 0.66 -4.50 14.70
C THR A 345 0.96 -3.21 13.94
N TRP A 346 1.34 -2.17 14.68
CA TRP A 346 1.77 -0.91 14.12
C TRP A 346 3.16 -0.57 14.60
N THR A 347 4.09 -0.48 13.65
CA THR A 347 5.51 -0.26 13.91
C THR A 347 5.94 1.09 13.34
N LEU A 348 6.73 1.83 14.12
CA LEU A 348 7.32 3.10 13.71
C LEU A 348 8.75 2.86 13.26
N MET A 349 9.00 2.96 11.95
CA MET A 349 10.33 2.83 11.36
C MET A 349 10.90 4.20 10.96
N PRO A 350 12.23 4.40 11.05
CA PRO A 350 12.85 5.61 10.53
C PRO A 350 12.70 5.66 9.01
N ARG A 351 12.57 6.87 8.45
CA ARG A 351 12.74 7.06 7.01
C ARG A 351 14.21 6.85 6.65
N GLU A 352 14.46 6.22 5.49
CA GLU A 352 15.82 5.83 5.08
C GLU A 352 16.79 7.03 5.05
N ARG A 353 16.33 8.20 4.59
CA ARG A 353 17.14 9.42 4.45
C ARG A 353 16.33 10.68 4.73
N VAL A 354 16.99 11.70 5.26
CA VAL A 354 16.46 13.06 5.46
C VAL A 354 17.44 14.03 4.78
N LEU A 355 16.93 14.93 3.92
CA LEU A 355 17.72 15.89 3.12
C LEU A 355 18.02 17.19 3.87
#